data_AF-A0A4Q9PRE0-F1
#
_entry.id   AF-A0A4Q9PRE0-F1
#
_cell.length_a   1.000
_cell.length_b   1.000
_cell.length_c   1.000
_cell.angle_alpha   90.00
_cell.angle_beta   90.00
_cell.angle_gamma   90.00
#
_symmetry.space_group_name_H-M   'P 1'
#
loop_
_entity.id
_entity.type
_entity.pdbx_description
1 polymer ?
#
loop_
_entity_poly.entity_id
_entity_poly.type
_entity_poly.pdbx_seq_one_letter_code
_entity_poly.pdbx_strand_id
1 'polypeptide(L)'
;LPLIWHQCLPEAVKDYQSAYKKYETALQKHNDAAQKHEADVQALRTQVTSPDLNPRQRTKLDKKIKELVSKGPKPPLEPTQRMQDAEVPLMLSLGAALKLLLGSPTSAMQRQRGTQLLLSYLQEFKRIYGVSAMVPNHHFATHIPQQLEDYGTVYEIWAFLAERLNKTLKSTNQNNRRGGQQEVTMMREFDRHMQVRAIVRTFHCSFRRATDVTPALHRLNMHQHLHQMEPMKLRYRA
;
A
#
# COMPACT_ATOMS: atom_id res chain seq x y z
N LEU A 1 22.45 -4.38 7.63
CA LEU A 1 22.15 -4.19 6.19
C LEU A 1 23.31 -3.51 5.46
N PRO A 2 23.80 -2.29 5.83
CA PRO A 2 24.89 -1.63 5.10
C PRO A 2 26.20 -2.43 5.02
N LEU A 3 26.60 -3.06 6.13
CA LEU A 3 27.84 -3.85 6.19
C LEU A 3 27.78 -5.09 5.29
N ILE A 4 26.65 -5.78 5.28
CA ILE A 4 26.43 -6.96 4.42
C ILE A 4 26.44 -6.52 2.95
N TRP A 5 25.80 -5.39 2.64
CA TRP A 5 25.78 -4.83 1.29
C TRP A 5 27.19 -4.54 0.79
N HIS A 6 27.99 -3.86 1.61
CA HIS A 6 29.38 -3.54 1.30
C HIS A 6 30.25 -4.79 1.10
N GLN A 7 30.03 -5.84 1.90
CA GLN A 7 30.79 -7.10 1.78
C GLN A 7 30.45 -7.87 0.51
N CYS A 8 29.18 -7.89 0.10
CA CYS A 8 28.72 -8.63 -1.08
C CYS A 8 28.82 -7.83 -2.39
N LEU A 9 29.02 -6.51 -2.33
CA LEU A 9 29.10 -5.64 -3.51
C LEU A 9 30.19 -6.07 -4.51
N PRO A 10 31.44 -6.40 -4.09
CA PRO A 10 32.49 -6.81 -5.04
C PRO A 10 32.14 -8.08 -5.80
N GLU A 11 31.50 -9.04 -5.13
CA GLU A 11 31.04 -10.29 -5.75
C GLU A 11 29.93 -10.01 -6.78
N ALA A 12 28.95 -9.19 -6.42
CA ALA A 12 27.87 -8.80 -7.32
C ALA A 12 28.36 -8.05 -8.58
N VAL A 13 29.38 -7.19 -8.43
CA VAL A 13 30.02 -6.49 -9.56
C VAL A 13 30.73 -7.49 -10.49
N LYS A 14 31.46 -8.46 -9.93
CA LYS A 14 32.15 -9.50 -10.70
C LYS A 14 31.16 -10.38 -11.47
N ASP A 15 30.05 -10.75 -10.85
CA ASP A 15 28.97 -11.50 -11.49
C ASP A 15 28.33 -10.72 -12.62
N TYR A 16 28.06 -9.43 -12.41
CA TYR A 16 27.55 -8.54 -13.44
C TYR A 16 28.50 -8.44 -14.63
N GLN A 17 29.80 -8.22 -14.40
CA GLN A 17 30.81 -8.16 -15.47
C GLN A 17 30.86 -9.47 -16.27
N SER A 18 30.75 -10.61 -15.58
CA SER A 18 30.74 -11.93 -16.22
C SER A 18 29.48 -12.15 -17.05
N ALA A 19 28.32 -11.70 -16.56
CA ALA A 19 27.07 -11.73 -17.30
C ALA A 19 27.10 -10.79 -18.50
N TYR A 20 27.68 -9.59 -18.36
CA TYR A 20 27.80 -8.59 -19.41
C TYR A 20 28.65 -9.09 -20.58
N LYS A 21 29.79 -9.73 -20.31
CA LYS A 21 30.61 -10.39 -21.36
C LYS A 21 29.82 -11.46 -22.14
N LYS A 22 29.00 -12.25 -21.43
CA LYS A 22 28.12 -13.26 -22.08
C LYS A 22 27.04 -12.58 -22.92
N TYR A 23 26.48 -11.48 -22.43
CA TYR A 23 25.51 -10.67 -23.14
C TYR A 23 26.09 -10.05 -24.41
N GLU A 24 27.28 -9.46 -24.37
CA GLU A 24 27.96 -8.91 -25.57
C GLU A 24 28.17 -10.00 -26.63
N THR A 25 28.63 -11.17 -26.22
CA THR A 25 28.79 -12.32 -27.12
C THR A 25 27.45 -12.79 -27.70
N ALA A 26 26.38 -12.81 -26.89
CA ALA A 26 25.04 -13.17 -27.35
C ALA A 26 24.46 -12.11 -28.29
N LEU A 27 24.74 -10.83 -28.03
CA LEU A 27 24.30 -9.69 -28.84
C LEU A 27 24.95 -9.70 -30.21
N GLN A 28 26.26 -9.97 -30.29
CA GLN A 28 26.95 -10.16 -31.58
C GLN A 28 26.31 -11.30 -32.39
N LYS A 29 26.09 -12.47 -31.76
CA LYS A 29 25.43 -13.60 -32.42
C LYS A 29 23.99 -13.29 -32.85
N HIS A 30 23.26 -12.51 -32.05
CA HIS A 30 21.92 -12.06 -32.39
C HIS A 30 21.93 -11.11 -33.58
N ASN A 31 22.85 -10.15 -33.62
CA ASN A 31 23.00 -9.22 -34.74
C ASN A 31 23.35 -9.96 -36.03
N ASP A 32 24.30 -10.91 -35.99
CA ASP A 32 24.65 -11.73 -37.15
C ASP A 32 23.45 -12.57 -37.64
N ALA A 33 22.69 -13.16 -36.70
CA ALA A 33 21.49 -13.92 -37.02
C ALA A 33 20.37 -13.03 -37.57
N ALA A 34 20.21 -11.82 -37.04
CA ALA A 34 19.23 -10.84 -37.49
C ALA A 34 19.55 -10.36 -38.92
N GLN A 35 20.82 -10.09 -39.23
CA GLN A 35 21.26 -9.73 -40.59
C GLN A 35 21.01 -10.86 -41.59
N LYS A 36 21.34 -12.11 -41.22
CA LYS A 36 21.03 -13.29 -42.07
C LYS A 36 19.53 -13.45 -42.28
N HIS A 37 18.75 -13.33 -41.21
CA HIS A 37 17.30 -13.42 -41.27
C HIS A 37 16.70 -12.33 -42.16
N GLU A 38 17.19 -11.10 -42.05
CA GLU A 38 16.77 -9.99 -42.89
C GLU A 38 17.14 -10.21 -44.36
N ALA A 39 18.36 -10.69 -44.65
CA ALA A 39 18.78 -11.04 -46.00
C ALA A 39 17.92 -12.16 -46.61
N ASP A 40 17.56 -13.20 -45.85
CA ASP A 40 16.68 -14.28 -46.30
C ASP A 40 15.26 -13.77 -46.62
N VAL A 41 14.73 -12.89 -45.76
CA VAL A 41 13.43 -12.25 -45.99
C VAL A 41 13.47 -11.36 -47.23
N GLN A 42 14.54 -10.58 -47.42
CA GLN A 42 14.72 -9.74 -48.60
C GLN A 42 14.86 -10.58 -49.88
N ALA A 43 15.64 -11.67 -49.86
CA ALA A 43 15.77 -12.58 -51.00
C ALA A 43 14.43 -13.18 -51.43
N LEU A 44 13.60 -13.60 -50.46
CA LEU A 44 12.25 -14.10 -50.74
C LEU A 44 11.32 -13.01 -51.28
N ARG A 45 11.41 -11.78 -50.78
CA ARG A 45 10.64 -10.63 -51.29
C ARG A 45 11.04 -10.28 -52.74
N THR A 46 12.32 -10.33 -53.07
CA THR A 46 12.82 -10.12 -54.43
C THR A 46 12.32 -11.22 -55.38
N GLN A 47 12.27 -12.48 -54.93
CA GLN A 47 11.68 -13.57 -55.72
C GLN A 47 10.20 -13.33 -56.02
N VAL A 48 9.39 -12.91 -55.03
CA VAL A 48 7.95 -12.63 -55.22
C VAL A 48 7.69 -11.51 -56.24
N THR A 49 8.59 -10.52 -56.32
CA THR A 49 8.47 -9.35 -57.20
C THR A 49 8.74 -9.67 -58.68
N SER A 50 9.33 -10.83 -58.99
CA SER A 50 9.62 -11.24 -60.37
C SER A 50 8.32 -11.44 -61.18
N PRO A 51 8.23 -10.90 -62.43
CA PRO A 51 6.99 -10.86 -63.21
C PRO A 51 6.50 -12.23 -63.72
N ASP A 52 7.36 -13.25 -63.80
CA ASP A 52 7.07 -14.57 -64.40
C ASP A 52 6.40 -15.61 -63.46
N LEU A 53 6.01 -15.23 -62.24
CA LEU A 53 5.50 -16.19 -61.25
C LEU A 53 4.00 -16.45 -61.33
N ASN A 54 3.61 -17.73 -61.33
CA ASN A 54 2.21 -18.15 -61.27
C ASN A 54 1.51 -17.68 -59.97
N PRO A 55 0.21 -17.33 -60.01
CA PRO A 55 -0.54 -16.78 -58.86
C PRO A 55 -0.52 -17.66 -57.61
N ARG A 56 -0.60 -18.99 -57.79
CA ARG A 56 -0.51 -19.99 -56.69
C ARG A 56 0.88 -20.07 -56.05
N GLN A 57 1.94 -19.73 -56.78
CA GLN A 57 3.31 -19.77 -56.27
C GLN A 57 3.61 -18.51 -55.43
N ARG A 58 3.11 -17.34 -55.86
CA ARG A 58 3.18 -16.09 -55.08
C ARG A 58 2.52 -16.23 -53.71
N THR A 59 1.30 -16.78 -53.64
CA THR A 59 0.59 -16.97 -52.35
C THR A 59 1.33 -17.89 -51.37
N LYS A 60 2.03 -18.92 -51.88
CA LYS A 60 2.86 -19.80 -51.05
C LYS A 60 4.09 -19.08 -50.50
N LEU A 61 4.75 -18.27 -51.33
CA LEU A 61 5.91 -17.47 -50.91
C LEU A 61 5.53 -16.40 -49.89
N ASP A 62 4.40 -15.71 -50.08
CA ASP A 62 3.90 -14.71 -49.11
C ASP A 62 3.60 -15.33 -47.74
N LYS A 63 3.00 -16.52 -47.72
CA LYS A 63 2.77 -17.27 -46.47
C LYS A 63 4.10 -17.63 -45.80
N LYS A 64 5.12 -18.02 -46.57
CA LYS A 64 6.46 -18.34 -46.09
C LYS A 64 7.19 -17.12 -45.52
N ILE A 65 7.06 -15.95 -46.17
CA ILE A 65 7.59 -14.67 -45.67
C ILE A 65 6.92 -14.33 -44.33
N LYS A 66 5.59 -14.42 -44.24
CA LYS A 66 4.85 -14.12 -43.01
C LYS A 66 5.26 -15.04 -41.86
N GLU A 67 5.47 -16.32 -42.14
CA GLU A 67 5.94 -17.28 -41.16
C GLU A 67 7.39 -17.00 -40.71
N LEU A 68 8.28 -16.67 -41.65
CA LEU A 68 9.66 -16.30 -41.34
C LEU A 68 9.72 -15.05 -40.47
N VAL A 69 9.01 -13.98 -40.84
CA VAL A 69 8.94 -12.73 -40.05
C VAL A 69 8.44 -13.00 -38.63
N SER A 70 7.48 -13.92 -38.46
CA SER A 70 6.99 -14.29 -37.12
C SER A 70 8.01 -15.04 -36.26
N LYS A 71 8.99 -15.71 -36.89
CA LYS A 71 10.04 -16.50 -36.24
C LYS A 71 11.36 -15.72 -36.09
N GLY A 72 11.33 -14.40 -36.23
CA GLY A 72 12.51 -13.55 -36.11
C GLY A 72 13.25 -13.75 -34.78
N PRO A 73 14.60 -13.61 -34.77
CA PRO A 73 15.41 -13.82 -33.58
C PRO A 73 15.10 -12.75 -32.52
N LYS A 74 14.76 -13.19 -31.30
CA LYS A 74 14.51 -12.28 -30.16
C LYS A 74 15.84 -11.73 -29.62
N PRO A 75 15.92 -10.43 -29.30
CA PRO A 75 17.14 -9.86 -28.74
C PRO A 75 17.46 -10.47 -27.38
N PRO A 76 18.76 -10.66 -27.06
CA PRO A 76 19.16 -11.08 -25.73
C PRO A 76 18.77 -10.00 -24.70
N LEU A 77 18.41 -10.45 -23.50
CA LEU A 77 18.08 -9.54 -22.39
C LEU A 77 19.36 -8.94 -21.82
N GLU A 78 19.39 -7.62 -21.69
CA GLU A 78 20.50 -6.92 -21.04
C GLU A 78 20.58 -7.31 -19.56
N PRO A 79 21.75 -7.74 -19.07
CA PRO A 79 21.91 -8.09 -17.67
C PRO A 79 21.80 -6.82 -16.84
N THR A 80 21.13 -6.91 -15.70
CA THR A 80 21.03 -5.81 -14.73
C THR A 80 21.97 -6.09 -13.56
N GLN A 81 22.70 -5.06 -13.11
CA GLN A 81 23.49 -5.15 -11.89
C GLN A 81 22.54 -5.30 -10.68
N ARG A 82 22.67 -6.41 -9.95
CA ARG A 82 21.77 -6.76 -8.84
C ARG A 82 21.96 -5.91 -7.59
N MET A 83 23.15 -5.34 -7.39
CA MET A 83 23.49 -4.54 -6.21
C MET A 83 24.32 -3.33 -6.63
N GLN A 84 23.85 -2.12 -6.31
CA GLN A 84 24.61 -0.87 -6.47
C GLN A 84 24.91 -0.23 -5.11
N ASP A 85 26.04 0.47 -5.00
CA ASP A 85 26.42 1.13 -3.74
C ASP A 85 25.42 2.22 -3.30
N ALA A 86 24.88 2.95 -4.28
CA ALA A 86 23.88 3.99 -4.06
C ALA A 86 22.53 3.48 -3.52
N GLU A 87 22.29 2.16 -3.51
CA GLU A 87 21.06 1.59 -2.96
C GLU A 87 21.02 1.61 -1.42
N VAL A 88 22.18 1.61 -0.76
CA VAL A 88 22.23 1.66 0.71
C VAL A 88 21.59 2.94 1.26
N PRO A 89 22.03 4.16 0.86
CA PRO A 89 21.39 5.39 1.33
C PRO A 89 19.93 5.48 0.90
N LEU A 90 19.58 4.94 -0.28
CA LEU A 90 18.21 4.85 -0.77
C LEU A 90 17.32 4.03 0.20
N MET A 91 17.73 2.82 0.54
CA MET A 91 17.00 1.94 1.48
C MET A 91 16.88 2.56 2.88
N LEU A 92 17.94 3.23 3.35
CA LEU A 92 17.93 3.91 4.64
C LEU A 92 16.99 5.12 4.63
N SER A 93 16.95 5.89 3.55
CA SER A 93 16.01 7.00 3.38
C SER A 93 14.56 6.51 3.42
N LEU A 94 14.25 5.43 2.69
CA LEU A 94 12.92 4.81 2.74
C LEU A 94 12.59 4.30 4.14
N GLY A 95 13.48 3.53 4.77
CA GLY A 95 13.24 2.99 6.10
C GLY A 95 13.01 4.08 7.15
N ALA A 96 13.78 5.17 7.08
CA ALA A 96 13.61 6.34 7.95
C ALA A 96 12.30 7.09 7.65
N ALA A 97 11.94 7.27 6.38
CA ALA A 97 10.66 7.85 5.99
C ALA A 97 9.48 7.04 6.54
N LEU A 98 9.50 5.71 6.35
CA LEU A 98 8.47 4.81 6.85
C LEU A 98 8.39 4.86 8.38
N LYS A 99 9.51 4.83 9.09
CA LYS A 99 9.52 4.91 10.56
C LYS A 99 8.90 6.21 11.07
N LEU A 100 9.12 7.33 10.37
CA LEU A 100 8.57 8.62 10.76
C LEU A 100 7.10 8.77 10.37
N LEU A 101 6.71 8.36 9.16
CA LEU A 101 5.34 8.54 8.65
C LEU A 101 4.35 7.52 9.20
N LEU A 102 4.80 6.30 9.49
CA LEU A 102 3.98 5.24 10.08
C LEU A 102 3.97 5.27 11.61
N GLY A 103 4.69 6.21 12.24
CA GLY A 103 4.68 6.36 13.69
C GLY A 103 3.32 6.79 14.22
N SER A 104 2.93 6.25 15.39
CA SER A 104 1.80 6.77 16.16
C SER A 104 2.19 6.89 17.65
N PRO A 105 2.04 8.07 18.28
CA PRO A 105 1.66 9.36 17.68
C PRO A 105 2.77 9.93 16.77
N THR A 106 2.38 10.75 15.79
CA THR A 106 3.30 11.45 14.88
C THR A 106 3.24 12.96 15.07
N SER A 107 4.39 13.61 15.29
CA SER A 107 4.47 15.07 15.34
C SER A 107 4.58 15.69 13.94
N ALA A 108 4.18 16.96 13.79
CA ALA A 108 4.30 17.69 12.53
C ALA A 108 5.75 17.69 11.98
N MET A 109 6.74 17.82 12.86
CA MET A 109 8.16 17.75 12.49
C MET A 109 8.54 16.37 11.94
N GLN A 110 8.05 15.28 12.56
CA GLN A 110 8.29 13.92 12.06
C GLN A 110 7.64 13.71 10.70
N ARG A 111 6.40 14.21 10.51
CA ARG A 111 5.71 14.14 9.21
C ARG A 111 6.46 14.91 8.12
N GLN A 112 6.91 16.13 8.42
CA GLN A 112 7.71 16.93 7.48
C GLN A 112 9.02 16.22 7.11
N ARG A 113 9.77 15.73 8.10
CA ARG A 113 11.04 15.02 7.85
C ARG A 113 10.82 13.71 7.10
N GLY A 114 9.81 12.94 7.46
CA GLY A 114 9.44 11.70 6.78
C GLY A 114 9.06 11.94 5.32
N THR A 115 8.32 13.03 5.06
CA THR A 115 7.95 13.45 3.70
C THR A 115 9.17 13.77 2.85
N GLN A 116 10.11 14.57 3.37
CA GLN A 116 11.35 14.89 2.66
C GLN A 116 12.13 13.62 2.30
N LEU A 117 12.29 12.70 3.25
CA LEU A 117 13.01 11.45 3.04
C LEU A 117 12.31 10.53 2.03
N LEU A 118 10.98 10.49 2.02
CA LEU A 118 10.20 9.72 1.05
C LEU A 118 10.38 10.29 -0.36
N LEU A 119 10.27 11.61 -0.53
CA LEU A 119 10.42 12.24 -1.83
C LEU A 119 11.87 12.12 -2.36
N SER A 120 12.87 12.29 -1.49
CA SER A 120 14.27 12.04 -1.85
C SER A 120 14.50 10.58 -2.25
N TYR A 121 13.89 9.62 -1.55
CA TYR A 121 13.93 8.21 -1.95
C TYR A 121 13.34 8.02 -3.35
N LEU A 122 12.16 8.59 -3.66
CA LEU A 122 11.52 8.42 -4.96
C LEU A 122 12.36 9.02 -6.11
N GLN A 123 13.00 10.16 -5.86
CA GLN A 123 13.89 10.81 -6.83
C GLN A 123 15.16 9.98 -7.07
N GLU A 124 15.80 9.50 -6.01
CA GLU A 124 17.00 8.66 -6.12
C GLU A 124 16.68 7.30 -6.74
N PHE A 125 15.52 6.70 -6.42
CA PHE A 125 15.06 5.47 -7.05
C PHE A 125 14.93 5.65 -8.56
N LYS A 126 14.29 6.74 -9.01
CA LYS A 126 14.19 7.10 -10.43
C LYS A 126 15.56 7.30 -11.07
N ARG A 127 16.52 7.91 -10.36
CA ARG A 127 17.88 8.15 -10.86
C ARG A 127 18.66 6.83 -11.03
N ILE A 128 18.52 5.91 -10.09
CA ILE A 128 19.27 4.63 -10.04
C ILE A 128 18.70 3.60 -11.01
N TYR A 129 17.38 3.45 -11.04
CA TYR A 129 16.71 2.38 -11.81
C TYR A 129 16.00 2.87 -13.08
N GLY A 130 15.88 4.18 -13.25
CA GLY A 130 15.17 4.78 -14.39
C GLY A 130 13.66 4.81 -14.21
N VAL A 131 12.98 5.48 -15.16
CA VAL A 131 11.53 5.66 -15.16
C VAL A 131 10.79 4.35 -15.45
N SER A 132 11.37 3.48 -16.28
CA SER A 132 10.78 2.18 -16.63
C SER A 132 10.63 1.24 -15.43
N ALA A 133 11.45 1.41 -14.40
CA ALA A 133 11.37 0.65 -13.15
C ALA A 133 10.33 1.24 -12.16
N MET A 134 9.84 2.46 -12.39
CA MET A 134 8.84 3.07 -11.53
C MET A 134 7.47 2.45 -11.77
N VAL A 135 6.85 1.97 -10.70
CA VAL A 135 5.47 1.47 -10.72
C VAL A 135 4.48 2.51 -10.17
N PRO A 136 3.17 2.42 -10.48
CA PRO A 136 2.16 3.37 -10.00
C PRO A 136 2.19 3.64 -8.49
N ASN A 137 2.57 2.65 -7.67
CA ASN A 137 2.69 2.83 -6.22
C ASN A 137 3.74 3.89 -5.81
N HIS A 138 4.78 4.11 -6.63
CA HIS A 138 5.75 5.18 -6.39
C HIS A 138 5.11 6.56 -6.59
N HIS A 139 4.21 6.69 -7.56
CA HIS A 139 3.41 7.90 -7.73
C HIS A 139 2.41 8.04 -6.57
N PHE A 140 1.68 6.99 -6.21
CA PHE A 140 0.75 7.06 -5.08
C PHE A 140 1.42 7.45 -3.76
N ALA A 141 2.68 7.02 -3.55
CA ALA A 141 3.44 7.40 -2.38
C ALA A 141 3.64 8.92 -2.24
N THR A 142 3.62 9.70 -3.33
CA THR A 142 3.75 11.17 -3.24
C THR A 142 2.54 11.84 -2.59
N HIS A 143 1.38 11.17 -2.57
CA HIS A 143 0.14 11.68 -1.98
C HIS A 143 0.01 11.34 -0.49
N ILE A 144 0.81 10.41 0.03
CA ILE A 144 0.76 9.98 1.45
C ILE A 144 0.90 11.17 2.43
N PRO A 145 1.83 12.11 2.25
CA PRO A 145 1.96 13.26 3.16
C PRO A 145 0.66 14.06 3.31
N GLN A 146 -0.02 14.35 2.20
CA GLN A 146 -1.27 15.09 2.22
C GLN A 146 -2.40 14.27 2.85
N GLN A 147 -2.47 12.98 2.54
CA GLN A 147 -3.45 12.06 3.15
C GLN A 147 -3.29 11.98 4.67
N LEU A 148 -2.06 12.05 5.19
CA LEU A 148 -1.82 12.04 6.62
C LEU A 148 -2.28 13.33 7.34
N GLU A 149 -2.31 14.45 6.63
CA GLU A 149 -2.87 15.71 7.16
C GLU A 149 -4.40 15.68 7.11
N ASP A 150 -4.99 15.14 6.05
CA ASP A 150 -6.44 15.14 5.83
C ASP A 150 -7.18 14.09 6.68
N TYR A 151 -6.58 12.91 6.85
CA TYR A 151 -7.27 11.73 7.38
C TYR A 151 -6.66 11.15 8.67
N GLY A 152 -5.52 11.67 9.13
CA GLY A 152 -4.83 11.18 10.32
C GLY A 152 -3.74 10.15 10.01
N THR A 153 -3.46 9.26 10.96
CA THR A 153 -2.35 8.30 10.87
C THR A 153 -2.63 7.18 9.87
N VAL A 154 -1.58 6.54 9.32
CA VAL A 154 -1.76 5.40 8.40
C VAL A 154 -2.62 4.29 8.99
N TYR A 155 -2.53 4.03 10.30
CA TYR A 155 -3.31 2.99 10.96
C TYR A 155 -4.82 3.26 10.98
N GLU A 156 -5.22 4.52 10.90
CA GLU A 156 -6.63 4.92 10.85
C GLU A 156 -7.23 4.74 9.44
N ILE A 157 -6.38 4.84 8.41
CA ILE A 157 -6.82 4.84 7.01
C ILE A 157 -6.52 3.55 6.24
N TRP A 158 -5.65 2.66 6.74
CA TRP A 158 -5.25 1.50 5.94
C TRP A 158 -6.38 0.45 5.80
N ALA A 159 -6.29 -0.34 4.73
CA ALA A 159 -7.35 -1.25 4.32
C ALA A 159 -7.50 -2.51 5.20
N PHE A 160 -6.59 -2.81 6.11
CA PHE A 160 -6.61 -4.07 6.87
C PHE A 160 -7.87 -4.29 7.69
N LEU A 161 -8.47 -3.22 8.24
CA LEU A 161 -9.75 -3.36 8.95
C LEU A 161 -10.82 -3.87 7.99
N ALA A 162 -10.90 -3.27 6.80
CA ALA A 162 -11.82 -3.70 5.74
C ALA A 162 -11.49 -5.13 5.24
N GLU A 163 -10.22 -5.47 5.03
CA GLU A 163 -9.79 -6.81 4.61
C GLU A 163 -10.11 -7.87 5.65
N ARG A 164 -9.88 -7.57 6.93
CA ARG A 164 -10.22 -8.46 8.04
C ARG A 164 -11.72 -8.67 8.13
N LEU A 165 -12.51 -7.60 7.97
CA LEU A 165 -13.97 -7.69 7.89
C LEU A 165 -14.41 -8.55 6.70
N ASN A 166 -13.81 -8.37 5.53
CA ASN A 166 -14.09 -9.20 4.35
C ASN A 166 -13.82 -10.69 4.63
N LYS A 167 -12.72 -11.01 5.33
CA LYS A 167 -12.43 -12.38 5.74
C LYS A 167 -13.50 -12.93 6.68
N THR A 168 -13.90 -12.17 7.70
CA THR A 168 -14.96 -12.56 8.64
C THR A 168 -16.31 -12.78 7.93
N LEU A 169 -16.67 -11.89 7.01
CA LEU A 169 -17.88 -12.00 6.20
C LEU A 169 -17.85 -13.27 5.34
N LYS A 170 -16.73 -13.54 4.66
CA LYS A 170 -16.54 -14.76 3.86
C LYS A 170 -16.58 -16.04 4.69
N SER A 171 -16.13 -16.01 5.95
CA SER A 171 -16.19 -17.17 6.86
C SER A 171 -17.57 -17.40 7.50
N THR A 172 -18.50 -16.46 7.34
CA THR A 172 -19.84 -16.59 7.94
C THR A 172 -20.66 -17.60 7.14
N ASN A 173 -21.22 -18.61 7.81
CA ASN A 173 -22.11 -19.56 7.16
C ASN A 173 -23.38 -18.82 6.69
N GLN A 174 -23.63 -18.89 5.39
CA GLN A 174 -24.76 -18.22 4.74
C GLN A 174 -26.05 -19.03 4.82
N ASN A 175 -26.03 -20.31 5.26
CA ASN A 175 -27.21 -21.19 5.32
C ASN A 175 -28.06 -21.16 4.02
N ASN A 176 -27.41 -21.20 2.86
CA ASN A 176 -28.03 -21.04 1.53
C ASN A 176 -28.85 -19.76 1.30
N ARG A 177 -28.71 -18.75 2.17
CA ARG A 177 -29.31 -17.42 1.96
C ARG A 177 -28.58 -16.71 0.82
N ARG A 178 -29.34 -16.26 -0.18
CA ARG A 178 -28.85 -15.55 -1.37
C ARG A 178 -29.64 -14.25 -1.56
N GLY A 179 -29.15 -13.38 -2.45
CA GLY A 179 -29.88 -12.20 -2.90
C GLY A 179 -30.11 -11.14 -1.81
N GLY A 180 -29.09 -10.82 -1.01
CA GLY A 180 -29.18 -9.74 -0.02
C GLY A 180 -29.72 -10.13 1.37
N GLN A 181 -30.20 -11.37 1.54
CA GLN A 181 -30.83 -11.80 2.80
C GLN A 181 -29.85 -11.84 3.99
N GLN A 182 -28.56 -12.04 3.72
CA GLN A 182 -27.54 -12.06 4.76
C GLN A 182 -27.31 -10.66 5.33
N GLU A 183 -27.22 -9.68 4.43
CA GLU A 183 -27.04 -8.27 4.71
C GLU A 183 -28.24 -7.72 5.50
N VAL A 184 -29.46 -8.08 5.12
CA VAL A 184 -30.69 -7.74 5.86
C VAL A 184 -30.67 -8.33 7.27
N THR A 185 -30.24 -9.58 7.42
CA THR A 185 -30.13 -10.23 8.74
C THR A 185 -29.09 -9.52 9.62
N MET A 186 -27.90 -9.25 9.08
CA MET A 186 -26.84 -8.53 9.79
C MET A 186 -27.29 -7.14 10.23
N MET A 187 -28.02 -6.42 9.36
CA MET A 187 -28.54 -5.08 9.69
C MET A 187 -29.59 -5.14 10.81
N ARG A 188 -30.50 -6.12 10.78
CA ARG A 188 -31.51 -6.31 11.83
C ARG A 188 -30.87 -6.65 13.18
N GLU A 189 -29.88 -7.53 13.20
CA GLU A 189 -29.17 -7.87 14.44
C GLU A 189 -28.36 -6.68 14.96
N PHE A 190 -27.73 -5.90 14.09
CA PHE A 190 -27.04 -4.67 14.47
C PHE A 190 -27.99 -3.67 15.13
N ASP A 191 -29.14 -3.40 14.51
CA ASP A 191 -30.16 -2.50 15.06
C ASP A 191 -30.65 -2.99 16.43
N ARG A 192 -31.00 -4.28 16.54
CA ARG A 192 -31.40 -4.89 17.82
C ARG A 192 -30.33 -4.72 18.90
N HIS A 193 -29.07 -4.93 18.55
CA HIS A 193 -27.93 -4.70 19.46
C HIS A 193 -27.81 -3.23 19.88
N MET A 194 -28.01 -2.28 18.97
CA MET A 194 -27.95 -0.84 19.29
C MET A 194 -29.10 -0.41 20.21
N GLN A 195 -30.31 -0.91 19.97
CA GLN A 195 -31.46 -0.64 20.84
C GLN A 195 -31.20 -1.14 22.27
N VAL A 196 -30.70 -2.38 22.43
CA VAL A 196 -30.35 -2.93 23.75
C VAL A 196 -29.27 -2.08 24.43
N ARG A 197 -28.21 -1.69 23.70
CA ARG A 197 -27.16 -0.81 24.27
C ARG A 197 -27.71 0.55 24.69
N ALA A 198 -28.62 1.13 23.92
CA ALA A 198 -29.24 2.42 24.24
C ALA A 198 -30.08 2.33 25.52
N ILE A 199 -30.85 1.26 25.68
CA ILE A 199 -31.63 0.97 26.91
C ILE A 199 -30.68 0.89 28.11
N VAL A 200 -29.65 0.04 28.05
CA VAL A 200 -28.67 -0.15 29.14
C VAL A 200 -28.00 1.17 29.50
N ARG A 201 -27.59 1.96 28.49
CA ARG A 201 -26.96 3.27 28.71
C ARG A 201 -27.90 4.25 29.39
N THR A 202 -29.17 4.28 28.99
CA THR A 202 -30.20 5.14 29.58
C THR A 202 -30.43 4.78 31.05
N PHE A 203 -30.61 3.51 31.36
CA PHE A 203 -30.75 3.05 32.75
C PHE A 203 -29.53 3.39 33.60
N HIS A 204 -28.32 3.17 33.07
CA HIS A 204 -27.08 3.51 33.78
C HIS A 204 -26.98 5.02 34.07
N CYS A 205 -27.28 5.89 33.10
CA CYS A 205 -27.26 7.35 33.29
C CYS A 205 -28.35 7.83 34.26
N SER A 206 -29.57 7.27 34.16
CA SER A 206 -30.68 7.60 35.06
C SER A 206 -30.39 7.16 36.51
N PHE A 207 -29.80 5.98 36.69
CA PHE A 207 -29.37 5.50 38.01
C PHE A 207 -28.27 6.38 38.61
N ARG A 208 -27.25 6.75 37.82
CA ARG A 208 -26.18 7.67 38.27
C ARG A 208 -26.72 9.03 38.70
N ARG A 209 -27.65 9.60 37.94
CA ARG A 209 -28.31 10.87 38.31
C ARG A 209 -29.14 10.73 39.58
N ALA A 210 -29.88 9.63 39.75
CA ALA A 210 -30.66 9.40 40.97
C ALA A 210 -29.75 9.32 42.21
N THR A 211 -28.58 8.69 42.09
CA THR A 211 -27.59 8.61 43.18
C THR A 211 -26.85 9.93 43.46
N ASP A 212 -26.71 10.82 42.46
CA ASP A 212 -26.09 12.15 42.63
C ASP A 212 -27.03 13.18 43.29
N VAL A 213 -28.36 12.98 43.21
CA VAL A 213 -29.35 13.86 43.86
C VAL A 213 -29.53 13.52 45.36
N THR A 214 -29.23 12.29 45.77
CA THR A 214 -29.31 11.85 47.18
C THR A 214 -28.43 12.64 48.18
N PRO A 215 -27.17 13.02 47.90
CA PRO A 215 -26.40 13.87 48.80
C PRO A 215 -26.86 15.34 48.84
N ALA A 216 -27.54 15.83 47.81
CA ALA A 216 -28.07 17.21 47.77
C ALA A 216 -29.34 17.34 48.63
N LEU A 217 -30.23 16.36 48.60
CA LEU A 217 -31.43 16.33 49.44
C LEU A 217 -31.10 16.10 50.92
N HIS A 218 -30.05 15.33 51.24
CA HIS A 218 -29.62 15.15 52.63
C HIS A 218 -29.06 16.45 53.24
N ARG A 219 -28.45 17.33 52.43
CA ARG A 219 -27.92 18.64 52.85
C ARG A 219 -29.02 19.68 53.12
N LEU A 220 -30.12 19.64 52.37
CA LEU A 220 -31.28 20.51 52.59
C LEU A 220 -32.08 20.13 53.85
N ASN A 221 -32.20 18.83 54.14
CA ASN A 221 -32.94 18.36 55.32
C ASN A 221 -32.21 18.63 56.65
N MET A 222 -30.86 18.62 56.64
CA MET A 222 -30.04 19.01 57.81
C MET A 222 -30.11 20.52 58.12
N HIS A 223 -30.30 21.38 57.11
CA HIS A 223 -30.42 22.82 57.32
C HIS A 223 -31.77 23.24 57.94
N GLN A 224 -32.85 22.48 57.71
CA GLN A 224 -34.14 22.71 58.36
C GLN A 224 -34.15 22.28 59.83
N HIS A 225 -33.37 21.27 60.22
CA HIS A 225 -33.26 20.86 61.63
C HIS A 225 -32.40 21.83 62.48
N LEU A 226 -31.42 22.51 61.88
CA LEU A 226 -30.59 23.49 62.58
C LEU A 226 -31.31 24.81 62.91
N HIS A 227 -32.48 25.08 62.31
CA HIS A 227 -33.28 26.27 62.60
C HIS A 227 -34.29 26.10 63.74
N GLN A 228 -34.39 24.92 64.36
CA GLN A 228 -35.29 24.66 65.51
C GLN A 228 -34.59 24.56 66.88
N MET A 229 -33.28 24.79 66.95
CA MET A 229 -32.54 24.82 68.23
C MET A 229 -32.15 26.26 68.58
N GLU A 230 -33.04 26.96 69.30
CA GLU A 230 -32.74 28.24 69.96
C GLU A 230 -31.57 28.09 70.98
N PRO A 231 -30.66 29.06 71.11
CA PRO A 231 -29.61 29.03 72.10
C PRO A 231 -30.12 29.45 73.49
N MET A 232 -30.06 28.50 74.44
CA MET A 232 -30.22 28.73 75.88
C MET A 232 -29.17 29.75 76.37
N LYS A 233 -29.64 30.92 76.84
CA LYS A 233 -28.83 32.02 77.38
C LYS A 233 -28.05 31.58 78.63
N LEU A 234 -26.72 31.55 78.56
CA LEU A 234 -25.88 31.60 79.76
C LEU A 234 -25.78 33.05 80.26
N ARG A 235 -26.30 33.31 81.47
CA ARG A 235 -26.04 34.53 82.24
C ARG A 235 -24.80 34.33 83.11
N TYR A 236 -23.76 35.12 82.88
CA TYR A 236 -22.71 35.38 83.88
C TYR A 236 -23.15 36.59 84.73
N ARG A 237 -23.13 36.43 86.07
CA ARG A 237 -23.20 37.52 87.05
C ARG A 237 -21.77 37.89 87.47
N ALA A 238 -21.61 39.16 87.82
CA ALA A 238 -20.40 39.83 88.30
C ALA A 238 -19.69 39.12 89.45
#